data_AF-G8LUS4-F1
#
_entry.id   AF-G8LUS4-F1
#
_cell.length_a   1.000
_cell.length_b   1.000
_cell.length_c   1.000
_cell.angle_alpha   90.00
_cell.angle_beta   90.00
_cell.angle_gamma   90.00
#
_symmetry.space_group_name_H-M   'P 1'
#
loop_
_entity.id
_entity.type
_entity.pdbx_description
1 polymer ?
#
loop_
_entity_poly.entity_id
_entity_poly.type
_entity_poly.pdbx_seq_one_letter_code
_entity_poly.pdbx_strand_id
1 'polypeptide(L)'
;MISDLELLKVLLDNTNNAIKSAYLLFAPKDQIQSLDNYYRIAVTENRIQELSTPKHTVFLIDPSAETICEAEDSYIYNTVIKSANANYSGIGYVDFYNESGSYIEWTVSAPYEGTAILNFRYVNGSTDNRPMEIEVNGNVLGILDFNTTGDWTTLKSQTITADLNKGTNTIRVTSKATDGSPNIDYLGITMVRSTPYIYGDLNGDKLVNSIDFALLKIYLLGYSKEFPYEYGIKSADLNRNGEVDSIDFAILRSFLLGIIKAIPVGAT
;
A
#
# COMPACT_ATOMS: atom_id res chain seq x y z
N MET A 1 -21.61 -37.09 -14.35
CA MET A 1 -21.85 -35.81 -13.66
C MET A 1 -21.39 -34.73 -14.61
N ILE A 2 -22.26 -33.79 -14.96
CA ILE A 2 -21.90 -32.62 -15.75
C ILE A 2 -21.00 -31.76 -14.85
N SER A 3 -19.86 -31.29 -15.35
CA SER A 3 -18.97 -30.43 -14.56
C SER A 3 -19.70 -29.14 -14.18
N ASP A 4 -19.38 -28.51 -13.04
CA ASP A 4 -20.00 -27.24 -12.64
C ASP A 4 -19.87 -26.16 -13.72
N LEU A 5 -18.80 -26.23 -14.53
CA LEU A 5 -18.57 -25.38 -15.69
C LEU A 5 -19.56 -25.64 -16.85
N GLU A 6 -19.88 -26.90 -17.13
CA GLU A 6 -20.88 -27.25 -18.15
C GLU A 6 -22.30 -26.93 -17.65
N LEU A 7 -22.59 -27.10 -16.36
CA LEU A 7 -23.86 -26.72 -15.76
C LEU A 7 -24.08 -25.20 -15.86
N LEU A 8 -23.02 -24.42 -15.63
CA LEU A 8 -23.04 -22.96 -15.75
C LEU A 8 -23.24 -22.51 -17.21
N LYS A 9 -22.61 -23.16 -18.18
CA LYS A 9 -22.80 -22.89 -19.63
C LYS A 9 -24.25 -23.15 -20.05
N VAL A 10 -24.83 -24.27 -19.63
CA VAL A 10 -26.23 -24.62 -19.92
C VAL A 10 -27.20 -23.62 -19.30
N LEU A 11 -26.94 -23.16 -18.06
CA LEU A 11 -27.76 -22.13 -17.41
C LEU A 11 -27.65 -20.77 -18.12
N LEU A 12 -26.47 -20.39 -18.61
CA LEU A 12 -26.25 -19.15 -19.33
C LEU A 12 -26.95 -19.15 -20.70
N ASP A 13 -26.87 -20.25 -21.45
CA ASP A 13 -27.53 -20.41 -22.74
C ASP A 13 -29.06 -20.38 -22.62
N ASN A 14 -29.60 -21.02 -21.57
CA ASN A 14 -31.04 -20.98 -21.28
C ASN A 14 -31.53 -19.57 -20.91
N THR A 15 -30.73 -18.82 -20.15
CA THR A 15 -31.06 -17.44 -19.74
C THR A 15 -31.00 -16.50 -20.94
N ASN A 16 -30.00 -16.64 -21.81
CA ASN A 16 -29.85 -15.85 -23.03
C ASN A 16 -30.97 -16.13 -24.04
N ASN A 17 -31.40 -17.40 -24.18
CA ASN A 17 -32.51 -17.76 -25.06
C ASN A 17 -33.88 -17.30 -24.51
N ALA A 18 -34.07 -17.31 -23.19
CA ALA A 18 -35.27 -16.77 -22.55
C ALA A 18 -35.38 -15.24 -22.74
N ILE A 19 -34.26 -14.51 -22.62
CA ILE A 19 -34.20 -13.07 -22.89
C ILE A 19 -34.43 -12.79 -24.38
N LYS A 20 -33.78 -13.53 -25.28
CA LYS A 20 -33.96 -13.37 -26.74
C LYS A 20 -35.40 -13.64 -27.20
N SER A 21 -36.08 -14.59 -26.56
CA SER A 21 -37.49 -14.91 -26.83
C SER A 21 -38.47 -13.88 -26.24
N ALA A 22 -38.14 -13.27 -25.10
CA ALA A 22 -38.92 -12.17 -24.51
C ALA A 22 -38.79 -10.85 -25.29
N TYR A 23 -37.63 -10.60 -25.92
CA TYR A 23 -37.34 -9.36 -26.64
C TYR A 23 -37.85 -9.30 -28.09
N LEU A 24 -38.19 -10.44 -28.71
CA LEU A 24 -38.71 -10.45 -30.09
C LEU A 24 -40.18 -10.03 -30.22
N LEU A 25 -40.92 -9.91 -29.11
CA LEU A 25 -42.37 -9.70 -29.16
C LEU A 25 -42.83 -8.23 -29.13
N PHE A 26 -42.10 -7.26 -28.58
CA PHE A 26 -42.65 -5.89 -28.38
C PHE A 26 -41.66 -4.70 -28.28
N ALA A 27 -40.69 -4.49 -29.19
CA ALA A 27 -40.01 -3.17 -29.24
C ALA A 27 -39.41 -2.78 -30.62
N PRO A 28 -39.60 -1.52 -31.09
CA PRO A 28 -38.93 -0.97 -32.26
C PRO A 28 -37.45 -0.62 -32.02
N LYS A 29 -36.67 -0.66 -33.10
CA LYS A 29 -35.20 -0.78 -33.17
C LYS A 29 -34.41 0.40 -32.56
N ASP A 30 -35.07 1.53 -32.46
CA ASP A 30 -34.57 2.85 -32.09
C ASP A 30 -34.58 3.11 -30.57
N GLN A 31 -35.26 2.28 -29.77
CA GLN A 31 -35.13 2.27 -28.31
C GLN A 31 -34.07 1.28 -27.77
N ILE A 32 -33.43 0.51 -28.66
CA ILE A 32 -32.44 -0.51 -28.26
C ILE A 32 -31.09 0.12 -27.88
N GLN A 33 -30.75 1.29 -28.43
CA GLN A 33 -29.46 1.94 -28.22
C GLN A 33 -29.38 2.81 -26.94
N SER A 34 -30.50 3.08 -26.28
CA SER A 34 -30.57 3.95 -25.10
C SER A 34 -30.82 3.21 -23.78
N LEU A 35 -30.76 1.87 -23.78
CA LEU A 35 -30.87 1.08 -22.55
C LEU A 35 -29.45 0.82 -22.02
N ASP A 36 -29.16 1.32 -20.82
CA ASP A 36 -27.91 1.19 -20.05
C ASP A 36 -27.41 -0.27 -19.86
N ASN A 37 -28.14 -1.26 -20.37
CA ASN A 37 -27.80 -2.67 -20.33
C ASN A 37 -27.26 -3.22 -21.66
N TYR A 38 -27.28 -2.48 -22.78
CA TYR A 38 -26.66 -2.94 -24.04
C TYR A 38 -25.13 -3.06 -23.89
N TYR A 39 -24.52 -2.21 -23.05
CA TYR A 39 -23.10 -2.32 -22.67
C TYR A 39 -22.81 -3.39 -21.62
N ARG A 40 -23.82 -3.97 -20.96
CA ARG A 40 -23.61 -5.00 -19.92
C ARG A 40 -23.63 -6.43 -20.46
N ILE A 41 -24.16 -6.64 -21.67
CA ILE A 41 -24.26 -7.97 -22.30
C ILE A 41 -23.25 -8.13 -23.46
N ALA A 42 -22.63 -7.06 -23.95
CA ALA A 42 -21.43 -7.13 -24.81
C ALA A 42 -20.16 -7.53 -24.03
N VAL A 43 -20.35 -8.32 -22.98
CA VAL A 43 -19.32 -8.98 -22.21
C VAL A 43 -19.04 -10.31 -22.92
N THR A 44 -18.39 -10.20 -24.07
CA THR A 44 -17.80 -11.32 -24.78
C THR A 44 -16.67 -11.91 -23.93
N GLU A 45 -16.32 -13.17 -24.20
CA GLU A 45 -15.28 -14.05 -23.61
C GLU A 45 -14.13 -13.40 -22.80
N ASN A 46 -13.69 -12.18 -23.15
CA ASN A 46 -12.78 -11.33 -22.37
C ASN A 46 -13.14 -11.19 -20.88
N ARG A 47 -14.42 -11.11 -20.47
CA ARG A 47 -14.72 -10.98 -19.02
C ARG A 47 -14.78 -12.30 -18.27
N ILE A 48 -14.94 -13.41 -18.99
CA ILE A 48 -14.71 -14.74 -18.42
C ILE A 48 -13.20 -14.94 -18.23
N GLN A 49 -12.38 -14.35 -19.11
CA GLN A 49 -10.94 -14.22 -18.90
C GLN A 49 -10.63 -13.30 -17.71
N GLU A 50 -11.24 -12.11 -17.59
CA GLU A 50 -11.05 -11.18 -16.44
C GLU A 50 -11.48 -11.76 -15.09
N LEU A 51 -12.46 -12.66 -15.06
CA LEU A 51 -12.89 -13.38 -13.84
C LEU A 51 -12.01 -14.60 -13.52
N SER A 52 -11.11 -14.98 -14.43
CA SER A 52 -10.13 -16.06 -14.26
C SER A 52 -8.68 -15.55 -14.18
N THR A 53 -8.45 -14.26 -14.39
CA THR A 53 -7.15 -13.60 -14.22
C THR A 53 -7.05 -12.92 -12.85
N PRO A 54 -5.85 -12.87 -12.24
CA PRO A 54 -5.64 -12.16 -10.99
C PRO A 54 -6.12 -10.70 -11.10
N LYS A 55 -6.78 -10.19 -10.06
CA LYS A 55 -7.13 -8.77 -9.97
C LYS A 55 -5.82 -7.98 -10.01
N HIS A 56 -5.59 -7.24 -11.10
CA HIS A 56 -4.52 -6.25 -11.14
C HIS A 56 -5.00 -4.97 -10.42
N THR A 57 -5.21 -5.06 -9.11
CA THR A 57 -5.54 -3.88 -8.31
C THR A 57 -4.29 -3.03 -8.14
N VAL A 58 -4.42 -1.73 -8.41
CA VAL A 58 -3.39 -0.75 -8.03
C VAL A 58 -3.78 -0.15 -6.69
N PHE A 59 -3.02 -0.43 -5.64
CA PHE A 59 -3.26 0.12 -4.31
C PHE A 59 -2.68 1.53 -4.21
N LEU A 60 -3.50 2.50 -3.81
CA LEU A 60 -3.03 3.87 -3.60
C LEU A 60 -2.53 4.01 -2.17
N ILE A 61 -1.25 4.36 -1.98
CA ILE A 61 -0.65 4.48 -0.65
C ILE A 61 -1.08 5.81 -0.01
N ASP A 62 -1.65 5.73 1.19
CA ASP A 62 -1.88 6.88 2.07
C ASP A 62 -0.53 7.35 2.66
N PRO A 63 -0.10 8.62 2.45
CA PRO A 63 1.12 9.17 3.03
C PRO A 63 1.06 9.41 4.55
N SER A 64 -0.08 9.15 5.19
CA SER A 64 -0.37 9.48 6.59
C SER A 64 -0.74 8.31 7.48
N ALA A 65 -0.96 7.13 6.91
CA ALA A 65 -1.35 5.94 7.63
C ALA A 65 -0.80 4.69 6.94
N GLU A 66 -0.89 3.55 7.61
CA GLU A 66 -0.63 2.28 6.97
C GLU A 66 -1.73 1.98 5.93
N THR A 67 -1.31 1.68 4.70
CA THR A 67 -2.20 1.21 3.64
C THR A 67 -2.20 -0.30 3.60
N ILE A 68 -3.37 -0.91 3.77
CA ILE A 68 -3.55 -2.36 3.68
C ILE A 68 -3.78 -2.75 2.21
N CYS A 69 -2.91 -3.60 1.69
CA CYS A 69 -3.00 -4.17 0.36
C CYS A 69 -3.32 -5.66 0.50
N GLU A 70 -4.61 -6.01 0.42
CA GLU A 70 -5.10 -7.39 0.59
C GLU A 70 -4.43 -8.33 -0.42
N ALA A 71 -3.99 -9.51 0.04
CA ALA A 71 -3.28 -10.46 -0.80
C ALA A 71 -4.18 -11.03 -1.91
N GLU A 72 -5.47 -11.25 -1.63
CA GLU A 72 -6.45 -11.76 -2.58
C GLU A 72 -6.81 -10.79 -3.72
N ASP A 73 -6.40 -9.53 -3.60
CA ASP A 73 -6.63 -8.48 -4.60
C ASP A 73 -5.38 -8.19 -5.46
N SER A 74 -4.33 -8.99 -5.29
CA SER A 74 -3.04 -8.84 -5.97
C SER A 74 -2.87 -9.80 -7.17
N TYR A 75 -1.76 -9.66 -7.90
CA TYR A 75 -1.37 -10.66 -8.88
C TYR A 75 -0.77 -11.87 -8.17
N ILE A 76 -1.22 -13.07 -8.53
CA ILE A 76 -0.79 -14.31 -7.89
C ILE A 76 -0.37 -15.37 -8.91
N TYR A 77 0.62 -16.18 -8.57
CA TYR A 77 1.14 -17.24 -9.43
C TYR A 77 1.44 -18.51 -8.63
N ASN A 78 0.86 -19.63 -9.07
CA ASN A 78 0.92 -20.94 -8.39
C ASN A 78 0.53 -20.86 -6.90
N THR A 79 -0.56 -20.14 -6.65
CA THR A 79 -1.22 -20.01 -5.36
C THR A 79 -2.73 -20.13 -5.54
N VAL A 80 -3.47 -20.10 -4.44
CA VAL A 80 -4.94 -20.10 -4.42
C VAL A 80 -5.45 -19.18 -3.31
N ILE A 81 -6.52 -18.43 -3.60
CA ILE A 81 -7.21 -17.64 -2.58
C ILE A 81 -8.11 -18.57 -1.76
N LYS A 82 -8.02 -18.48 -0.43
CA LYS A 82 -8.83 -19.28 0.51
C LYS A 82 -9.43 -18.40 1.61
N SER A 83 -10.47 -18.93 2.23
CA SER A 83 -11.20 -18.29 3.33
C SER A 83 -11.62 -19.27 4.43
N ALA A 84 -11.02 -20.47 4.45
CA ALA A 84 -11.42 -21.57 5.32
C ALA A 84 -10.93 -21.43 6.78
N ASN A 85 -9.79 -20.75 6.99
CA ASN A 85 -9.25 -20.46 8.32
C ASN A 85 -9.68 -19.05 8.73
N ALA A 86 -10.03 -18.83 10.00
CA ALA A 86 -10.51 -17.53 10.47
C ALA A 86 -9.40 -16.48 10.63
N ASN A 87 -9.79 -15.26 10.98
CA ASN A 87 -8.96 -14.10 11.38
C ASN A 87 -8.22 -13.35 10.26
N TYR A 88 -8.42 -13.72 8.99
CA TYR A 88 -7.97 -12.91 7.84
C TYR A 88 -8.68 -11.55 7.76
N SER A 89 -8.08 -10.58 7.07
CA SER A 89 -8.73 -9.36 6.61
C SER A 89 -9.35 -9.53 5.23
N GLY A 90 -10.08 -8.52 4.77
CA GLY A 90 -10.75 -8.60 3.47
C GLY A 90 -11.73 -9.78 3.38
N ILE A 91 -11.59 -10.56 2.31
CA ILE A 91 -12.46 -11.70 1.98
C ILE A 91 -11.71 -13.04 2.03
N GLY A 92 -10.41 -13.03 2.25
CA GLY A 92 -9.61 -14.25 2.34
C GLY A 92 -8.12 -13.99 2.57
N TYR A 93 -7.33 -14.97 2.20
CA TYR A 93 -5.87 -14.93 2.21
C TYR A 93 -5.34 -15.74 1.03
N VAL A 94 -4.07 -15.55 0.68
CA VAL A 94 -3.40 -16.34 -0.36
C VAL A 94 -2.63 -17.49 0.26
N ASP A 95 -2.97 -18.71 -0.17
CA ASP A 95 -2.30 -19.96 0.17
C ASP A 95 -1.44 -20.41 -1.02
N PHE A 96 -0.17 -20.74 -0.77
CA PHE A 96 0.80 -21.07 -1.80
C PHE A 96 0.82 -22.58 -2.02
N TYR A 97 0.98 -23.03 -3.27
CA TYR A 97 1.29 -24.43 -3.51
C TYR A 97 2.66 -24.80 -2.92
N ASN A 98 2.83 -26.07 -2.56
CA ASN A 98 4.06 -26.59 -1.93
C ASN A 98 5.16 -26.74 -2.98
N GLU A 99 5.70 -25.60 -3.41
CA GLU A 99 6.82 -25.51 -4.34
C GLU A 99 7.58 -24.18 -4.19
N SER A 100 8.80 -24.17 -4.70
CA SER A 100 9.57 -22.93 -4.83
C SER A 100 9.15 -22.17 -6.07
N GLY A 101 9.15 -20.85 -6.01
CA GLY A 101 8.86 -19.98 -7.15
C GLY A 101 7.40 -19.53 -7.26
N SER A 102 6.47 -20.06 -6.46
CA SER A 102 5.15 -19.45 -6.28
C SER A 102 5.28 -18.04 -5.70
N TYR A 103 4.45 -17.10 -6.16
CA TYR A 103 4.58 -15.70 -5.73
C TYR A 103 3.26 -14.94 -5.65
N ILE A 104 3.30 -13.87 -4.87
CA ILE A 104 2.34 -12.77 -4.87
C ILE A 104 3.06 -11.50 -5.33
N GLU A 105 2.40 -10.69 -6.16
CA GLU A 105 2.88 -9.39 -6.59
C GLU A 105 1.80 -8.31 -6.44
N TRP A 106 2.07 -7.32 -5.59
CA TRP A 106 1.26 -6.12 -5.46
C TRP A 106 1.76 -5.05 -6.41
N THR A 107 0.82 -4.34 -7.04
CA THR A 107 1.09 -3.08 -7.73
C THR A 107 0.58 -1.94 -6.85
N VAL A 108 1.47 -1.01 -6.47
CA VAL A 108 1.14 0.09 -5.54
C VAL A 108 1.53 1.43 -6.14
N SER A 109 0.82 2.50 -5.80
CA SER A 109 1.14 3.86 -6.23
C SER A 109 1.54 4.70 -5.02
N ALA A 110 2.85 5.00 -4.90
CA ALA A 110 3.38 5.84 -3.84
C ALA A 110 3.17 7.34 -4.16
N PRO A 111 2.74 8.16 -3.19
CA PRO A 111 2.47 9.59 -3.42
C PRO A 111 3.74 10.41 -3.68
N TYR A 112 4.89 9.92 -3.21
CA TYR A 112 6.22 10.49 -3.38
C TYR A 112 7.28 9.38 -3.36
N GLU A 113 8.48 9.70 -3.82
CA GLU A 113 9.65 8.82 -3.70
C GLU A 113 10.14 8.83 -2.25
N GLY A 114 10.48 7.66 -1.72
CA GLY A 114 11.07 7.54 -0.39
C GLY A 114 10.98 6.14 0.19
N THR A 115 11.55 5.99 1.38
CA THR A 115 11.55 4.72 2.11
C THR A 115 10.14 4.43 2.65
N ALA A 116 9.73 3.17 2.52
CA ALA A 116 8.51 2.61 3.10
C ALA A 116 8.87 1.44 4.01
N ILE A 117 8.06 1.24 5.05
CA ILE A 117 8.04 0.00 5.83
C ILE A 117 6.98 -0.91 5.20
N LEU A 118 7.41 -2.10 4.78
CA LEU A 118 6.55 -3.17 4.30
C LEU A 118 6.27 -4.12 5.47
N ASN A 119 5.00 -4.39 5.75
CA ASN A 119 4.52 -5.29 6.80
C ASN A 119 3.73 -6.43 6.17
N PHE A 120 4.29 -7.63 6.15
CA PHE A 120 3.60 -8.81 5.65
C PHE A 120 2.90 -9.50 6.81
N ARG A 121 1.56 -9.48 6.83
CA ARG A 121 0.78 -10.24 7.80
C ARG A 121 0.54 -11.64 7.27
N TYR A 122 0.83 -12.64 8.10
CA TYR A 122 0.91 -14.02 7.65
C TYR A 122 0.53 -15.03 8.73
N VAL A 123 0.32 -16.26 8.27
CA VAL A 123 0.16 -17.45 9.10
C VAL A 123 1.06 -18.57 8.57
N ASN A 124 1.78 -19.25 9.46
CA ASN A 124 2.52 -20.47 9.15
C ASN A 124 2.22 -21.52 10.23
N GLY A 125 1.17 -22.31 10.02
CA GLY A 125 0.78 -23.37 10.95
C GLY A 125 1.60 -24.66 10.82
N SER A 126 2.68 -24.66 10.04
CA SER A 126 3.61 -25.80 9.96
C SER A 126 4.63 -25.76 11.11
N THR A 127 5.52 -26.76 11.16
CA THR A 127 6.61 -26.85 12.13
C THR A 127 7.87 -26.12 11.70
N ASP A 128 8.02 -25.85 10.40
CA ASP A 128 9.26 -25.35 9.79
C ASP A 128 9.12 -23.88 9.36
N ASN A 129 10.28 -23.20 9.26
CA ASN A 129 10.34 -21.88 8.65
C ASN A 129 10.03 -21.96 7.14
N ARG A 130 9.33 -20.97 6.60
CA ARG A 130 8.94 -20.88 5.19
C ARG A 130 9.48 -19.58 4.57
N PRO A 131 10.77 -19.49 4.25
CA PRO A 131 11.40 -18.25 3.82
C PRO A 131 10.88 -17.77 2.46
N MET A 132 10.79 -16.46 2.30
CA MET A 132 10.40 -15.81 1.04
C MET A 132 11.37 -14.71 0.64
N GLU A 133 11.65 -14.62 -0.65
CA GLU A 133 12.47 -13.57 -1.26
C GLU A 133 11.58 -12.36 -1.58
N ILE A 134 12.02 -11.18 -1.16
CA ILE A 134 11.30 -9.92 -1.34
C ILE A 134 11.97 -9.12 -2.45
N GLU A 135 11.19 -8.71 -3.43
CA GLU A 135 11.64 -7.92 -4.58
C GLU A 135 10.78 -6.66 -4.71
N VAL A 136 11.42 -5.52 -5.02
CA VAL A 136 10.73 -4.26 -5.31
C VAL A 136 11.25 -3.72 -6.64
N ASN A 137 10.35 -3.49 -7.59
CA ASN A 137 10.66 -3.00 -8.93
C ASN A 137 11.74 -3.83 -9.66
N GLY A 138 11.73 -5.16 -9.50
CA GLY A 138 12.75 -6.04 -10.08
C GLY A 138 14.05 -6.17 -9.27
N ASN A 139 14.21 -5.44 -8.16
CA ASN A 139 15.40 -5.48 -7.32
C ASN A 139 15.15 -6.32 -6.07
N VAL A 140 15.94 -7.37 -5.87
CA VAL A 140 15.86 -8.22 -4.68
C VAL A 140 16.40 -7.48 -3.45
N LEU A 141 15.57 -7.34 -2.42
CA LEU A 141 15.93 -6.74 -1.14
C LEU A 141 16.54 -7.75 -0.18
N GLY A 142 16.15 -9.02 -0.28
CA GLY A 142 16.67 -10.11 0.54
C GLY A 142 15.64 -11.22 0.75
N ILE A 143 15.98 -12.16 1.62
CA ILE A 143 15.10 -13.27 2.05
C ILE A 143 14.68 -13.01 3.49
N LEU A 144 13.38 -13.09 3.76
CA LEU A 144 12.81 -13.00 5.10
C LEU A 144 12.35 -14.38 5.57
N ASP A 145 12.59 -14.64 6.85
CA ASP A 145 12.07 -15.83 7.53
C ASP A 145 10.63 -15.60 7.99
N PHE A 146 9.74 -16.48 7.55
CA PHE A 146 8.37 -16.55 8.03
C PHE A 146 8.22 -17.77 8.94
N ASN A 147 8.72 -17.60 10.16
CA ASN A 147 8.72 -18.63 11.19
C ASN A 147 7.30 -19.07 11.57
N THR A 148 7.17 -20.28 12.11
CA THR A 148 5.88 -20.83 12.55
C THR A 148 5.10 -19.86 13.46
N THR A 149 3.80 -19.81 13.23
CA THR A 149 2.82 -19.10 14.07
C THR A 149 2.19 -20.02 15.12
N GLY A 150 2.48 -21.32 15.09
CA GLY A 150 1.97 -22.34 16.01
C GLY A 150 0.71 -23.04 15.50
N ASP A 151 -0.17 -22.33 14.81
CA ASP A 151 -1.36 -22.88 14.13
C ASP A 151 -1.76 -22.06 12.90
N TRP A 152 -2.78 -22.53 12.17
CA TRP A 152 -3.27 -21.92 10.94
C TRP A 152 -4.28 -20.76 11.14
N THR A 153 -4.44 -20.25 12.36
CA THR A 153 -5.33 -19.11 12.67
C THR A 153 -4.65 -18.00 13.46
N THR A 154 -3.44 -18.24 13.97
CA THR A 154 -2.60 -17.28 14.69
C THR A 154 -1.79 -16.45 13.69
N LEU A 155 -2.01 -15.14 13.70
CA LEU A 155 -1.35 -14.22 12.78
C LEU A 155 -0.09 -13.62 13.41
N LYS A 156 0.95 -13.47 12.59
CA LYS A 156 2.14 -12.67 12.90
C LYS A 156 2.42 -11.71 11.73
N SER A 157 3.34 -10.78 11.96
CA SER A 157 3.83 -9.89 10.92
C SER A 157 5.34 -10.02 10.77
N GLN A 158 5.82 -9.85 9.55
CA GLN A 158 7.24 -9.73 9.23
C GLN A 158 7.47 -8.44 8.45
N THR A 159 8.52 -7.69 8.80
CA THR A 159 8.76 -6.36 8.23
C THR A 159 10.10 -6.24 7.52
N ILE A 160 10.16 -5.35 6.53
CA ILE A 160 11.38 -4.90 5.85
C ILE A 160 11.19 -3.46 5.36
N THR A 161 12.29 -2.70 5.26
CA THR A 161 12.27 -1.38 4.62
C THR A 161 12.58 -1.50 3.13
N ALA A 162 11.88 -0.73 2.31
CA ALA A 162 12.08 -0.67 0.86
C ALA A 162 12.02 0.77 0.38
N ASP A 163 12.82 1.12 -0.62
CA ASP A 163 12.70 2.42 -1.30
C ASP A 163 11.69 2.30 -2.45
N LEU A 164 10.70 3.19 -2.45
CA LEU A 164 9.67 3.28 -3.48
C LEU A 164 9.89 4.53 -4.34
N ASN A 165 9.71 4.38 -5.64
CA ASN A 165 9.63 5.50 -6.57
C ASN A 165 8.30 6.24 -6.38
N LYS A 166 8.23 7.53 -6.69
CA LYS A 166 6.93 8.21 -6.84
C LYS A 166 6.12 7.54 -7.96
N GLY A 167 4.83 7.31 -7.70
CA GLY A 167 3.94 6.63 -8.64
C GLY A 167 4.02 5.12 -8.51
N THR A 168 3.88 4.40 -9.62
CA THR A 168 3.73 2.95 -9.63
C THR A 168 5.02 2.21 -9.21
N ASN A 169 4.86 1.25 -8.31
CA ASN A 169 5.88 0.29 -7.90
C ASN A 169 5.29 -1.13 -7.90
N THR A 170 6.12 -2.13 -8.15
CA THR A 170 5.78 -3.54 -7.91
C THR A 170 6.50 -4.04 -6.67
N ILE A 171 5.81 -4.83 -5.86
CA ILE A 171 6.35 -5.49 -4.67
C ILE A 171 5.98 -6.96 -4.78
N ARG A 172 6.99 -7.84 -4.84
CA ARG A 172 6.79 -9.29 -5.01
C ARG A 172 7.38 -10.05 -3.83
N VAL A 173 6.67 -11.09 -3.40
CA VAL A 173 7.17 -12.10 -2.46
C VAL A 173 7.16 -13.47 -3.11
N THR A 174 8.31 -14.13 -3.16
CA THR A 174 8.49 -15.40 -3.86
C THR A 174 8.91 -16.50 -2.89
N SER A 175 8.21 -17.63 -2.90
CA SER A 175 8.52 -18.81 -2.09
C SER A 175 9.92 -19.35 -2.40
N LYS A 176 10.76 -19.51 -1.36
CA LYS A 176 12.06 -20.21 -1.45
C LYS A 176 12.04 -21.61 -0.84
N ALA A 177 10.92 -22.01 -0.25
CA ALA A 177 10.75 -23.33 0.35
C ALA A 177 10.12 -24.30 -0.66
N THR A 178 10.58 -25.56 -0.65
CA THR A 178 9.96 -26.64 -1.43
C THR A 178 8.65 -27.11 -0.83
N ASP A 179 8.46 -26.92 0.47
CA ASP A 179 7.31 -27.44 1.22
C ASP A 179 6.21 -26.38 1.42
N GLY A 180 6.25 -25.33 0.60
CA GLY A 180 5.29 -24.23 0.56
C GLY A 180 5.68 -22.98 1.33
N SER A 181 4.92 -21.91 1.11
CA SER A 181 5.08 -20.60 1.74
C SER A 181 4.10 -20.41 2.91
N PRO A 182 4.26 -19.39 3.78
CA PRO A 182 3.19 -19.02 4.70
C PRO A 182 1.91 -18.63 3.92
N ASN A 183 0.76 -18.70 4.57
CA ASN A 183 -0.44 -18.06 4.06
C ASN A 183 -0.29 -16.55 4.29
N ILE A 184 -0.44 -15.75 3.24
CA ILE A 184 -0.30 -14.30 3.34
C ILE A 184 -1.70 -13.67 3.34
N ASP A 185 -1.96 -12.86 4.37
CA ASP A 185 -3.20 -12.12 4.57
C ASP A 185 -3.15 -10.81 3.78
N TYR A 186 -2.19 -9.95 4.11
CA TYR A 186 -2.00 -8.67 3.40
C TYR A 186 -0.56 -8.18 3.44
N LEU A 187 -0.29 -7.17 2.61
CA LEU A 187 0.85 -6.27 2.71
C LEU A 187 0.40 -4.90 3.25
N GLY A 188 0.87 -4.54 4.45
CA GLY A 188 0.75 -3.21 5.02
C GLY A 188 1.91 -2.33 4.57
N ILE A 189 1.63 -1.11 4.14
CA ILE A 189 2.65 -0.18 3.67
C ILE A 189 2.52 1.14 4.42
N THR A 190 3.60 1.54 5.10
CA THR A 190 3.71 2.87 5.73
C THR A 190 4.87 3.63 5.11
N MET A 191 4.60 4.76 4.46
CA MET A 191 5.67 5.65 3.99
C MET A 191 6.38 6.27 5.19
N VAL A 192 7.70 6.15 5.23
CA VAL A 192 8.52 6.92 6.17
C VAL A 192 8.47 8.37 5.71
N ARG A 193 7.92 9.23 6.57
CA ARG A 193 7.87 10.67 6.30
C ARG A 193 9.27 11.25 6.42
N SER A 194 9.95 11.47 5.30
CA SER A 194 10.97 12.52 5.26
C SER A 194 10.24 13.85 5.22
N THR A 195 10.28 14.62 6.31
CA THR A 195 9.91 16.03 6.18
C THR A 195 10.90 16.66 5.21
N PRO A 196 10.47 17.42 4.19
CA PRO A 196 11.38 18.01 3.22
C PRO A 196 12.30 19.08 3.83
N TYR A 197 12.11 19.38 5.11
CA TYR A 197 12.87 20.31 5.92
C TYR A 197 13.11 19.76 7.33
N ILE A 198 14.14 20.26 7.99
CA ILE A 198 14.43 20.04 9.41
C ILE A 198 13.85 21.23 10.18
N TYR A 199 13.10 20.95 11.25
CA TYR A 199 12.63 22.03 12.11
C TYR A 199 13.81 22.74 12.77
N GLY A 200 13.81 24.06 12.73
CA GLY A 200 14.89 24.92 13.17
C GLY A 200 15.97 25.18 12.13
N ASP A 201 15.96 24.54 10.96
CA ASP A 201 16.86 24.85 9.83
C ASP A 201 16.19 25.89 8.92
N LEU A 202 16.66 27.13 8.98
CA LEU A 202 16.06 28.29 8.30
C LEU A 202 16.87 28.72 7.08
N ASN A 203 18.06 28.13 6.85
CA ASN A 203 18.91 28.40 5.70
C ASN A 203 19.03 27.21 4.73
N GLY A 204 18.49 26.04 5.08
CA GLY A 204 18.48 24.82 4.27
C GLY A 204 19.81 24.05 4.29
N ASP A 205 20.73 24.36 5.21
CA ASP A 205 22.04 23.71 5.29
C ASP A 205 22.02 22.35 6.03
N LYS A 206 20.84 21.92 6.49
CA LYS A 206 20.57 20.70 7.25
C LYS A 206 21.16 20.68 8.66
N LEU A 207 21.66 21.81 9.15
CA LEU A 207 22.12 21.97 10.52
C LEU A 207 21.20 22.96 11.24
N VAL A 208 20.95 22.71 12.53
CA VAL A 208 20.20 23.64 13.38
C VAL A 208 21.19 24.32 14.31
N ASN A 209 21.55 25.57 14.01
CA ASN A 209 22.66 26.25 14.66
C ASN A 209 22.42 27.77 14.86
N SER A 210 23.49 28.51 15.17
CA SER A 210 23.43 29.94 15.47
C SER A 210 23.04 30.82 14.28
N ILE A 211 23.23 30.33 13.05
CA ILE A 211 22.80 31.00 11.82
C ILE A 211 21.28 31.05 11.76
N ASP A 212 20.62 29.91 12.00
CA ASP A 212 19.16 29.81 12.03
C ASP A 212 18.56 30.70 13.13
N PHE A 213 19.20 30.70 14.30
CA PHE A 213 18.79 31.57 15.40
C PHE A 213 18.86 33.06 15.03
N ALA A 214 19.90 33.46 14.28
CA ALA A 214 20.02 34.84 13.79
C ALA A 214 18.95 35.15 12.74
N LEU A 215 18.67 34.22 11.82
CA LEU A 215 17.62 34.38 10.81
C LEU A 215 16.24 34.52 11.45
N LEU A 216 15.90 33.69 12.45
CA LEU A 216 14.64 33.81 13.18
C LEU A 216 14.52 35.17 13.87
N LYS A 217 15.61 35.65 14.46
CA LYS A 217 15.64 36.99 15.08
C LYS A 217 15.42 38.11 14.07
N ILE A 218 16.07 38.04 12.90
CA ILE A 218 15.90 39.02 11.81
C ILE A 218 14.45 39.05 11.35
N TYR A 219 13.83 37.87 11.20
CA TYR A 219 12.42 37.73 10.83
C TYR A 219 11.47 38.35 11.88
N LEU A 220 11.62 37.98 13.16
CA LEU A 220 10.78 38.48 14.25
C LEU A 220 10.92 39.99 14.49
N LEU A 221 12.07 40.56 14.18
CA LEU A 221 12.30 42.01 14.24
C LEU A 221 11.76 42.76 13.02
N GLY A 222 11.23 42.06 12.02
CA GLY A 222 10.66 42.66 10.80
C GLY A 222 11.69 43.16 9.80
N TYR A 223 12.98 42.81 9.97
CA TYR A 223 14.03 43.16 9.01
C TYR A 223 13.98 42.30 7.74
N SER A 224 13.43 41.09 7.83
CA SER A 224 13.06 40.26 6.69
C SER A 224 11.66 39.71 6.87
N LYS A 225 10.91 39.54 5.77
CA LYS A 225 9.61 38.85 5.76
C LYS A 225 9.71 37.40 5.28
N GLU A 226 10.89 36.98 4.85
CA GLU A 226 11.13 35.68 4.25
C GLU A 226 12.47 35.12 4.74
N PHE A 227 12.58 33.79 4.68
CA PHE A 227 13.83 33.08 4.93
C PHE A 227 14.50 32.73 3.59
N PRO A 228 15.83 32.56 3.56
CA PRO A 228 16.54 32.18 2.33
C PRO A 228 16.22 30.75 1.85
N TYR A 229 15.52 29.97 2.68
CA TYR A 229 15.12 28.59 2.41
C TYR A 229 13.62 28.50 2.09
N GLU A 230 13.26 27.74 1.05
CA GLU A 230 11.86 27.61 0.59
C GLU A 230 10.89 27.09 1.67
N TYR A 231 11.40 26.29 2.61
CA TYR A 231 10.63 25.79 3.75
C TYR A 231 10.85 26.57 5.04
N GLY A 232 11.58 27.69 5.00
CA GLY A 232 12.01 28.43 6.19
C GLY A 232 10.87 28.83 7.13
N ILE A 233 9.71 29.23 6.60
CA ILE A 233 8.54 29.56 7.44
C ILE A 233 8.02 28.29 8.15
N LYS A 234 7.98 27.15 7.47
CA LYS A 234 7.52 25.89 8.05
C LYS A 234 8.53 25.30 9.03
N SER A 235 9.83 25.48 8.79
CA SER A 235 10.87 25.05 9.71
C SER A 235 11.01 25.98 10.90
N ALA A 236 10.53 27.23 10.82
CA ALA A 236 10.53 28.18 11.93
C ALA A 236 9.39 28.00 12.94
N ASP A 237 8.27 27.39 12.55
CA ASP A 237 7.16 27.06 13.47
C ASP A 237 7.51 25.78 14.26
N LEU A 238 8.13 25.97 15.42
CA LEU A 238 8.73 24.92 16.25
C LEU A 238 7.77 24.33 17.28
N ASN A 239 6.63 24.99 17.54
CA ASN A 239 5.56 24.46 18.37
C ASN A 239 4.35 23.95 17.56
N ARG A 240 4.37 24.14 16.23
CA ARG A 240 3.34 23.74 15.26
C ARG A 240 1.98 24.42 15.49
N ASN A 241 1.97 25.65 15.98
CA ASN A 241 0.75 26.43 16.17
C ASN A 241 0.32 27.20 14.90
N GLY A 242 1.13 27.17 13.84
CA GLY A 242 0.88 27.87 12.58
C GLY A 242 1.36 29.32 12.55
N GLU A 243 1.95 29.82 13.64
CA GLU A 243 2.54 31.15 13.75
C GLU A 243 4.05 31.02 13.94
N VAL A 244 4.81 32.02 13.49
CA VAL A 244 6.26 32.12 13.73
C VAL A 244 6.49 33.31 14.64
N ASP A 245 6.71 33.06 15.93
CA ASP A 245 6.72 34.09 16.96
C ASP A 245 7.82 33.91 18.03
N SER A 246 7.68 34.62 19.14
CA SER A 246 8.63 34.59 20.26
C SER A 246 8.73 33.25 20.98
N ILE A 247 7.72 32.38 20.86
CA ILE A 247 7.70 31.03 21.44
C ILE A 247 8.66 30.15 20.64
N ASP A 248 8.64 30.20 19.31
CA ASP A 248 9.57 29.45 18.46
C ASP A 248 11.01 29.87 18.71
N PHE A 249 11.22 31.18 18.89
CA PHE A 249 12.53 31.71 19.26
C PHE A 249 13.05 31.16 20.59
N ALA A 250 12.18 31.04 21.60
CA ALA A 250 12.53 30.46 22.89
C ALA A 250 12.85 28.96 22.79
N ILE A 251 12.13 28.22 21.93
CA ILE A 251 12.37 26.80 21.66
C ILE A 251 13.73 26.62 20.98
N LEU A 252 14.00 27.36 19.90
CA LEU A 252 15.27 27.28 19.17
C LEU A 252 16.44 27.61 20.10
N ARG A 253 16.32 28.67 20.90
CA ARG A 253 17.33 29.01 21.93
C ARG A 253 17.56 27.88 22.92
N SER A 254 16.48 27.28 23.45
CA SER A 254 16.58 26.21 24.44
C SER A 254 17.25 24.96 23.85
N PHE A 255 16.98 24.65 22.59
CA PHE A 255 17.62 23.55 21.86
C PHE A 255 19.12 23.80 21.69
N LEU A 256 19.51 24.98 21.19
CA LEU A 256 20.92 25.35 21.00
C LEU A 256 21.71 25.41 22.31
N LEU A 257 21.05 25.71 23.43
CA LEU A 257 21.65 25.67 24.78
C LEU A 257 21.68 24.25 25.38
N GLY A 258 21.11 23.25 24.71
CA GLY A 258 21.04 21.88 25.19
C GLY A 258 20.10 21.68 26.40
N ILE A 259 19.25 22.68 26.71
CA ILE A 259 18.21 22.61 27.75
C ILE A 259 17.16 21.57 27.35
N ILE A 260 16.78 21.57 26.06
CA ILE A 260 15.99 20.51 25.43
C ILE A 260 16.87 19.72 24.46
N LYS A 261 16.67 18.39 24.40
CA LYS A 261 17.47 17.49 23.55
C LYS A 261 16.97 17.38 22.12
N ALA A 262 15.72 17.75 21.89
CA ALA A 262 15.09 17.78 20.58
C ALA A 262 14.08 18.93 20.55
N ILE A 263 13.86 19.48 19.35
CA ILE A 263 12.78 20.41 19.11
C ILE A 263 11.45 19.66 19.29
N PRO A 264 10.46 20.22 20.01
CA PRO A 264 9.20 19.58 20.34
C PRO A 264 8.25 19.57 19.14
N VAL A 265 8.66 18.95 18.05
CA VAL A 265 7.80 18.74 16.88
C VAL A 265 7.04 17.43 17.04
N GLY A 266 5.92 17.54 17.76
CA GLY A 266 4.88 16.51 17.80
C GLY A 266 5.20 15.27 18.63
N ALA A 267 5.45 15.44 19.93
CA ALA A 267 4.84 14.50 20.86
C ALA A 267 3.33 14.77 20.79
N THR A 268 2.64 14.00 19.95
CA THR A 268 1.17 13.87 20.00
C THR A 268 0.73 13.40 21.36
#